data_AF-A0A2H6HC99-F1
#
_entry.id   AF-A0A2H6HC99-F1
#
_cell.length_a   1.000
_cell.length_b   1.000
_cell.length_c   1.000
_cell.angle_alpha   90.00
_cell.angle_beta   90.00
_cell.angle_gamma   90.00
#
_symmetry.space_group_name_H-M   'P 1'
#
loop_
_entity.id
_entity.type
_entity.pdbx_description
1 polymer ?
#
loop_
_entity_poly.entity_id
_entity_poly.type
_entity_poly.pdbx_seq_one_letter_code
_entity_poly.pdbx_strand_id
1 'polypeptide(L)'
;MSVSAEDRLESHGGRLNDPDPEVPERAKRRSYSARYKLEILTEYETLDREGKGSLLRREGLYSSLISEWRKQRDKGALAALAAKSGRQPLDPVERDNARLRQRVGRLEEELGTARRVIEVQGKLSALLEELATDSAHKTGGEPK
;
A
#
# COMPACT_ATOMS: atom_id res chain seq x y z
N MET A 1 -12.81 78.88 17.01
CA MET A 1 -12.29 78.85 18.39
C MET A 1 -12.88 77.58 19.02
N SER A 2 -12.15 76.48 19.25
CA SER A 2 -10.87 76.29 19.97
C SER A 2 -11.08 76.29 21.49
N VAL A 3 -10.66 75.31 22.31
CA VAL A 3 -10.15 73.92 22.10
C VAL A 3 -10.43 73.12 23.41
N SER A 4 -10.23 71.79 23.36
CA SER A 4 -9.77 70.91 24.46
C SER A 4 -10.78 70.35 25.46
N ALA A 5 -10.53 69.20 26.11
CA ALA A 5 -9.92 67.92 25.70
C ALA A 5 -9.89 66.99 26.94
N GLU A 6 -10.13 65.70 26.73
CA GLU A 6 -9.73 64.55 27.59
C GLU A 6 -9.84 64.67 29.13
N ASP A 7 -10.68 63.82 29.73
CA ASP A 7 -10.10 62.81 30.63
C ASP A 7 -10.79 61.43 30.43
N ARG A 8 -10.12 60.37 30.88
CA ARG A 8 -10.24 58.97 30.45
C ARG A 8 -10.37 58.05 31.69
N LEU A 9 -10.49 56.72 31.48
CA LEU A 9 -10.45 55.65 32.52
C LEU A 9 -11.76 55.50 33.33
N GLU A 10 -12.25 54.34 33.77
CA GLU A 10 -11.83 52.92 33.77
C GLU A 10 -13.13 52.03 33.80
N SER A 11 -13.19 50.69 33.65
CA SER A 11 -12.22 49.66 33.23
C SER A 11 -12.92 48.39 32.70
N HIS A 12 -12.25 47.69 31.77
CA HIS A 12 -12.21 46.22 31.74
C HIS A 12 -10.91 45.78 31.03
N GLY A 13 -9.84 45.76 31.80
CA GLY A 13 -8.51 45.41 31.31
C GLY A 13 -8.33 43.90 31.12
N GLY A 14 -7.66 43.54 30.02
CA GLY A 14 -6.65 42.48 30.02
C GLY A 14 -7.05 41.11 30.55
N ARG A 15 -7.58 40.27 29.66
CA ARG A 15 -6.95 38.95 29.46
C ARG A 15 -6.46 38.88 28.03
N LEU A 16 -5.20 39.28 27.86
CA LEU A 16 -4.40 38.84 26.72
C LEU A 16 -4.48 37.31 26.72
N ASN A 17 -4.78 36.71 25.57
CA ASN A 17 -4.63 35.29 25.39
C ASN A 17 -3.12 35.01 25.43
N ASP A 18 -2.60 34.73 26.62
CA ASP A 18 -1.24 34.23 26.77
C ASP A 18 -1.20 32.86 26.07
N PRO A 19 -0.47 32.70 24.97
CA PRO A 19 -0.41 31.42 24.30
C PRO A 19 0.29 30.44 25.23
N ASP A 20 -0.35 29.30 25.50
CA ASP A 20 0.22 28.24 26.31
C ASP A 20 1.67 27.96 25.87
N PRO A 21 2.67 28.18 26.74
CA PRO A 21 4.09 28.07 26.36
C PRO A 21 4.52 26.62 26.11
N GLU A 22 3.67 25.63 26.38
CA GLU A 22 3.93 24.23 26.06
C GLU A 22 3.90 24.00 24.53
N VAL A 23 5.06 24.13 23.90
CA VAL A 23 5.25 23.74 22.51
C VAL A 23 5.12 22.21 22.41
N PRO A 24 4.12 21.67 21.68
CA PRO A 24 3.97 20.22 21.55
C PRO A 24 5.19 19.62 20.86
N GLU A 25 5.66 18.46 21.34
CA GLU A 25 6.89 17.77 20.88
C GLU A 25 7.01 17.64 19.36
N ARG A 26 5.89 17.68 18.62
CA ARG A 26 5.86 17.58 17.17
C ARG A 26 4.93 18.61 16.52
N ALA A 27 5.52 19.50 15.73
CA ALA A 27 4.79 20.45 14.89
C ALA A 27 3.84 19.74 13.91
N LYS A 28 2.52 19.91 14.12
CA LYS A 28 1.47 19.35 13.26
C LYS A 28 1.35 20.15 11.96
N ARG A 29 2.01 19.68 10.89
CA ARG A 29 1.98 20.32 9.56
C ARG A 29 0.57 20.20 8.94
N ARG A 30 0.01 21.30 8.43
CA ARG A 30 -1.28 21.32 7.70
C ARG A 30 -1.15 20.50 6.41
N SER A 31 -2.00 19.48 6.25
CA SER A 31 -2.12 18.68 5.03
C SER A 31 -3.29 19.16 4.17
N TYR A 32 -3.11 19.13 2.86
CA TYR A 32 -4.10 19.59 1.89
C TYR A 32 -4.53 18.42 1.00
N SER A 33 -5.84 18.11 0.97
CA SER A 33 -6.39 17.06 0.11
C SER A 33 -6.25 17.42 -1.37
N ALA A 34 -6.15 16.42 -2.25
CA ALA A 34 -6.06 16.65 -3.70
C ALA A 34 -7.27 17.44 -4.24
N ARG A 35 -8.46 17.16 -3.70
CA ARG A 35 -9.70 17.89 -4.02
C ARG A 35 -9.59 19.38 -3.66
N TYR A 36 -9.21 19.70 -2.42
CA TYR A 36 -9.06 21.08 -1.97
C TYR A 36 -8.04 21.84 -2.82
N LYS A 37 -6.89 21.22 -3.16
CA LYS A 37 -5.91 21.82 -4.06
C LYS A 37 -6.51 22.17 -5.43
N LEU A 38 -7.31 21.28 -6.00
CA LEU A 38 -7.96 21.52 -7.30
C LEU A 38 -9.02 22.63 -7.22
N GLU A 39 -9.87 22.63 -6.19
CA GLU A 39 -10.89 23.66 -5.98
C GLU A 39 -10.24 25.06 -5.87
N ILE A 40 -9.20 25.20 -5.05
CA ILE A 40 -8.42 26.44 -4.91
C ILE A 40 -7.70 26.82 -6.21
N LEU A 41 -7.13 25.87 -6.95
CA LEU A 41 -6.48 26.18 -8.23
C LEU A 41 -7.48 26.70 -9.28
N THR A 42 -8.67 26.13 -9.34
CA THR A 42 -9.74 26.58 -10.25
C THR A 42 -10.22 27.98 -9.88
N GLU A 43 -10.52 28.26 -8.61
CA GLU A 43 -10.89 29.62 -8.15
C GLU A 43 -9.75 30.62 -8.41
N TYR A 44 -8.50 30.25 -8.10
CA TYR A 44 -7.33 31.09 -8.36
C TYR A 44 -7.09 31.34 -9.86
N GLU A 45 -7.53 30.46 -10.76
CA GLU A 45 -7.39 30.64 -12.20
C GLU A 45 -8.43 31.61 -12.79
N THR A 46 -9.63 31.71 -12.20
CA THR A 46 -10.69 32.63 -12.66
C THR A 46 -10.57 34.05 -12.11
N LEU A 47 -9.95 34.24 -10.94
CA LEU A 47 -9.86 35.55 -10.27
C LEU A 47 -8.86 36.53 -10.92
N ASP A 48 -9.07 37.82 -10.70
CA ASP A 48 -8.14 38.90 -11.07
C ASP A 48 -6.94 38.99 -10.09
N ARG A 49 -6.10 40.03 -10.18
CA ARG A 49 -4.92 40.18 -9.30
C ARG A 49 -5.30 40.47 -7.84
N GLU A 50 -6.34 41.26 -7.61
CA GLU A 50 -6.82 41.59 -6.26
C GLU A 50 -7.59 40.41 -5.65
N GLY A 51 -8.48 39.78 -6.42
CA GLY A 51 -9.18 38.55 -6.04
C GLY A 51 -8.21 37.43 -5.64
N LYS A 52 -7.14 37.21 -6.41
CA LYS A 52 -6.06 36.27 -6.06
C LYS A 52 -5.42 36.58 -4.70
N GLY A 53 -5.15 37.86 -4.42
CA GLY A 53 -4.62 38.30 -3.12
C GLY A 53 -5.61 38.21 -1.97
N SER A 54 -6.92 38.29 -2.24
CA SER A 54 -7.99 38.06 -1.28
C SER A 54 -8.13 36.58 -0.92
N LEU A 55 -8.23 35.71 -1.93
CA LEU A 55 -8.30 34.25 -1.81
C LEU A 55 -7.13 33.70 -0.97
N LEU A 56 -5.89 34.09 -1.29
CA LEU A 56 -4.71 33.63 -0.56
C LEU A 56 -4.74 33.99 0.93
N ARG A 57 -5.21 35.19 1.28
CA ARG A 57 -5.35 35.63 2.68
C ARG A 57 -6.46 34.88 3.41
N ARG A 58 -7.63 34.69 2.77
CA ARG A 58 -8.76 33.95 3.33
C ARG A 58 -8.41 32.50 3.67
N GLU A 59 -7.67 31.85 2.78
CA GLU A 59 -7.34 30.41 2.91
C GLU A 59 -6.05 30.15 3.73
N GLY A 60 -5.29 31.20 4.08
CA GLY A 60 -3.99 31.10 4.72
C GLY A 60 -2.94 30.44 3.83
N LEU A 61 -2.91 30.80 2.55
CA LEU A 61 -2.06 30.21 1.51
C LEU A 61 -1.03 31.20 0.97
N TYR A 62 0.12 30.68 0.56
CA TYR A 62 1.18 31.44 -0.10
C TYR A 62 1.18 31.15 -1.61
N SER A 63 1.61 32.11 -2.42
CA SER A 63 1.74 31.98 -3.89
C SER A 63 2.70 30.86 -4.32
N SER A 64 3.66 30.50 -3.46
CA SER A 64 4.54 29.34 -3.64
C SER A 64 3.78 28.01 -3.62
N LEU A 65 2.78 27.85 -2.75
CA LEU A 65 1.93 26.66 -2.69
C LEU A 65 1.10 26.52 -3.98
N ILE A 66 0.50 27.61 -4.47
CA ILE A 66 -0.24 27.62 -5.74
C ILE A 66 0.66 27.21 -6.91
N SER A 67 1.86 27.79 -6.98
CA SER A 67 2.84 27.48 -8.04
C SER A 67 3.26 26.01 -8.00
N GLU A 68 3.42 25.44 -6.82
CA GLU A 68 3.78 24.04 -6.62
C GLU A 68 2.59 23.09 -6.91
N TRP A 69 1.36 23.46 -6.55
CA TRP A 69 0.18 22.65 -6.84
C TRP A 69 -0.14 22.61 -8.33
N ARG A 70 0.14 23.67 -9.10
CA ARG A 70 0.08 23.63 -10.57
C ARG A 70 1.04 22.58 -11.14
N LYS A 71 2.32 22.62 -10.75
CA LYS A 71 3.30 21.59 -11.14
C LYS A 71 2.84 20.17 -10.78
N GLN A 72 2.23 19.98 -9.60
CA GLN A 72 1.69 18.70 -9.17
C GLN A 72 0.51 18.24 -10.04
N ARG A 73 -0.43 19.15 -10.38
CA ARG A 73 -1.54 18.89 -11.31
C ARG A 73 -1.01 18.47 -12.68
N ASP A 74 -0.10 19.27 -13.24
CA ASP A 74 0.38 19.09 -14.61
C ASP A 74 1.24 17.82 -14.73
N LYS A 75 2.09 17.52 -13.72
CA LYS A 75 2.82 16.25 -13.61
C LYS A 75 1.86 15.06 -13.44
N GLY A 76 0.79 15.21 -12.65
CA GLY A 76 -0.23 14.18 -12.47
C GLY A 76 -0.99 13.87 -13.76
N ALA A 77 -1.36 14.90 -14.52
CA ALA A 77 -2.00 14.76 -15.83
C ALA A 77 -1.07 14.07 -16.83
N LEU A 78 0.20 14.48 -16.92
CA LEU A 78 1.19 13.83 -17.78
C LEU A 78 1.42 12.37 -17.39
N ALA A 79 1.49 12.05 -16.09
CA ALA A 79 1.63 10.67 -15.62
C ALA A 79 0.39 9.82 -15.96
N ALA A 80 -0.82 10.38 -15.83
CA ALA A 80 -2.06 9.70 -16.20
C ALA A 80 -2.18 9.44 -17.72
N LEU A 81 -1.70 10.37 -18.55
CA LEU A 81 -1.65 10.22 -20.01
C LEU A 81 -0.54 9.26 -20.47
N ALA A 82 0.60 9.22 -19.77
CA ALA A 82 1.71 8.31 -20.06
C ALA A 82 1.48 6.88 -19.53
N ALA A 83 0.54 6.70 -18.60
CA ALA A 83 0.15 5.38 -18.11
C ALA A 83 -0.50 4.58 -19.26
N LYS A 84 0.15 3.47 -19.66
CA LYS A 84 -0.42 2.56 -20.66
C LYS A 84 -1.77 2.04 -20.14
N SER A 85 -2.83 2.29 -20.91
CA SER A 85 -4.13 1.66 -20.68
C SER A 85 -4.00 0.14 -20.76
N GLY A 86 -4.23 -0.54 -19.64
CA GLY A 86 -4.00 -1.97 -19.51
C GLY A 86 -4.17 -2.44 -18.06
N ARG A 87 -4.23 -3.75 -17.88
CA ARG A 87 -4.28 -4.38 -16.54
C ARG A 87 -3.04 -3.95 -15.76
N GLN A 88 -3.23 -3.45 -14.53
CA GLN A 88 -2.14 -3.22 -13.58
C GLN A 88 -1.21 -4.44 -13.59
N PRO A 89 0.13 -4.26 -13.64
CA PRO A 89 1.04 -5.39 -13.55
C PRO A 89 0.69 -6.21 -12.32
N LEU A 90 0.36 -7.50 -12.48
CA LEU A 90 0.12 -8.37 -11.33
C LEU A 90 1.28 -8.20 -10.36
N ASP A 91 0.97 -8.02 -9.08
CA ASP A 91 1.97 -7.87 -8.03
C ASP A 91 3.04 -8.96 -8.23
N PRO A 92 4.35 -8.63 -8.25
CA PRO A 92 5.41 -9.63 -8.31
C PRO A 92 5.15 -10.81 -7.36
N VAL A 93 4.62 -10.54 -6.16
CA VAL A 93 4.22 -11.55 -5.17
C VAL A 93 3.10 -12.48 -5.68
N GLU A 94 2.05 -11.96 -6.32
CA GLU A 94 0.99 -12.80 -6.92
C GLU A 94 1.53 -13.67 -8.05
N ARG A 95 2.43 -13.11 -8.86
CA ARG A 95 3.03 -13.78 -10.03
C ARG A 95 3.93 -14.94 -9.62
N ASP A 96 4.75 -14.73 -8.60
CA ASP A 96 5.61 -15.77 -8.03
C ASP A 96 4.78 -16.82 -7.26
N ASN A 97 3.72 -16.43 -6.54
CA ASN A 97 2.79 -17.38 -5.93
C ASN A 97 2.12 -18.31 -6.95
N ALA A 98 1.69 -17.79 -8.10
CA ALA A 98 1.11 -18.60 -9.17
C ALA A 98 2.13 -19.63 -9.72
N ARG A 99 3.37 -19.18 -9.96
CA ARG A 99 4.48 -20.03 -10.42
C ARG A 99 4.85 -21.11 -9.40
N LEU A 100 4.91 -20.76 -8.11
CA LEU A 100 5.21 -21.69 -7.03
C LEU A 100 4.12 -22.75 -6.87
N ARG A 101 2.84 -22.36 -6.90
CA ARG A 101 1.70 -23.31 -6.86
C ARG A 101 1.74 -24.32 -8.00
N GLN A 102 2.01 -23.87 -9.23
CA GLN A 102 2.15 -24.77 -10.38
C GLN A 102 3.31 -25.77 -10.18
N ARG A 103 4.44 -25.30 -9.62
CA ARG A 103 5.60 -26.16 -9.36
C ARG A 103 5.36 -27.15 -8.22
N VAL A 104 4.63 -26.76 -7.17
CA VAL A 104 4.22 -27.66 -6.08
C VAL A 104 3.33 -28.78 -6.62
N GLY A 105 2.25 -28.47 -7.35
CA GLY A 105 1.35 -29.49 -7.89
C GLY A 105 2.06 -30.51 -8.79
N ARG A 106 2.96 -30.04 -9.68
CA ARG A 106 3.79 -30.93 -10.49
C ARG A 106 4.71 -31.84 -9.65
N LEU A 107 5.33 -31.30 -8.61
CA LEU A 107 6.20 -32.09 -7.72
C LEU A 107 5.39 -33.12 -6.91
N GLU A 108 4.15 -32.80 -6.54
CA GLU A 108 3.23 -33.73 -5.88
C GLU A 108 2.81 -34.89 -6.80
N GLU A 109 2.57 -34.62 -8.09
CA GLU A 109 2.31 -35.65 -9.12
C GLU A 109 3.52 -36.57 -9.35
N GLU A 110 4.72 -35.99 -9.50
CA GLU A 110 5.98 -36.74 -9.66
C GLU A 110 6.26 -37.61 -8.41
N LEU A 111 6.02 -37.07 -7.22
CA LEU A 111 6.20 -37.77 -5.94
C LEU A 111 5.15 -38.87 -5.73
N GLY A 112 3.90 -38.65 -6.13
CA GLY A 112 2.85 -39.68 -6.15
C GLY A 112 3.21 -40.86 -7.07
N THR A 113 3.79 -40.56 -8.23
CA THR A 113 4.29 -41.57 -9.18
C THR A 113 5.43 -42.37 -8.56
N ALA A 114 6.43 -41.70 -7.96
CA ALA A 114 7.56 -42.37 -7.30
C ALA A 114 7.12 -43.28 -6.15
N ARG A 115 6.18 -42.82 -5.30
CA ARG A 115 5.59 -43.65 -4.23
C ARG A 115 4.94 -44.92 -4.76
N ARG A 116 4.22 -44.83 -5.90
CA ARG A 116 3.55 -45.99 -6.50
C ARG A 116 4.54 -47.02 -7.07
N VAL A 117 5.67 -46.57 -7.63
CA VAL A 117 6.76 -47.47 -8.05
C VAL A 117 7.33 -48.23 -6.85
N ILE A 118 7.62 -47.53 -5.76
CA ILE A 118 8.13 -48.14 -4.51
C ILE A 118 7.14 -49.16 -3.94
N GLU A 119 5.83 -48.85 -3.94
CA GLU A 119 4.78 -49.77 -3.49
C GLU A 119 4.73 -51.06 -4.34
N VAL A 120 4.81 -50.95 -5.67
CA VAL A 120 4.83 -52.11 -6.57
C VAL A 120 6.10 -52.95 -6.38
N GLN A 121 7.26 -52.32 -6.22
CA GLN A 121 8.52 -53.01 -5.94
C GLN A 121 8.48 -53.76 -4.60
N GLY A 122 7.94 -53.15 -3.55
CA GLY A 122 7.77 -53.79 -2.24
C GLY A 122 6.85 -55.02 -2.30
N LYS A 123 5.71 -54.91 -2.99
CA LYS A 123 4.78 -56.05 -3.19
C LYS A 123 5.42 -57.18 -3.99
N LEU A 124 6.16 -56.86 -5.05
CA LEU A 124 6.88 -57.87 -5.84
C LEU A 124 7.94 -58.59 -4.99
N SER A 125 8.70 -57.86 -4.17
CA SER A 125 9.69 -58.46 -3.26
C SER A 125 9.05 -59.44 -2.28
N ALA A 126 7.93 -59.05 -1.65
CA ALA A 126 7.22 -59.90 -0.70
C ALA A 126 6.67 -61.19 -1.35
N LEU A 127 6.11 -61.10 -2.57
CA LEU A 127 5.65 -62.28 -3.32
C LEU A 127 6.80 -63.22 -3.70
N LEU A 128 7.97 -62.68 -4.05
CA LEU A 128 9.16 -63.50 -4.34
C LEU A 128 9.69 -64.20 -3.07
N GLU A 129 9.63 -63.53 -1.91
CA GLU A 129 10.01 -64.11 -0.61
C GLU A 129 9.03 -65.22 -0.18
N GLU A 130 7.73 -65.04 -0.39
CA GLU A 130 6.70 -66.07 -0.16
C GLU A 130 6.95 -67.31 -1.03
N LEU A 131 7.18 -67.13 -2.33
CA LEU A 131 7.47 -68.24 -3.26
C LEU A 131 8.81 -68.95 -2.95
N ALA A 132 9.84 -68.21 -2.53
CA ALA A 132 11.09 -68.79 -2.06
C ALA A 132 10.90 -69.62 -0.78
N THR A 133 10.03 -69.18 0.12
CA THR A 133 9.73 -69.87 1.38
C THR A 133 8.86 -71.12 1.17
N ASP A 134 7.83 -71.05 0.33
CA ASP A 134 6.97 -72.21 -0.01
C ASP A 134 7.77 -73.30 -0.76
N SER A 135 8.63 -72.92 -1.70
CA SER A 135 9.51 -73.87 -2.38
C SER A 135 10.56 -74.52 -1.46
N ALA A 136 11.01 -73.82 -0.41
CA ALA A 136 11.84 -74.40 0.65
C ALA A 136 11.06 -75.37 1.55
N HIS A 137 9.78 -75.11 1.83
CA HIS A 137 8.93 -76.04 2.57
C HIS A 137 8.58 -77.31 1.77
N LYS A 138 8.41 -77.19 0.45
CA LYS A 138 7.98 -78.31 -0.41
C LYS A 138 9.07 -79.35 -0.69
N THR A 139 10.34 -79.02 -0.49
CA THR A 139 11.48 -79.94 -0.69
C THR A 139 11.83 -80.79 0.53
N GLY A 140 11.20 -80.55 1.68
CA GLY A 140 11.45 -81.30 2.93
C GLY A 140 10.58 -82.56 3.15
N GLY A 141 9.83 -83.01 2.13
CA GLY A 141 8.68 -83.89 2.30
C GLY A 141 8.69 -85.22 1.53
N GLU A 142 9.74 -86.04 1.65
CA GLU A 142 9.65 -87.45 1.23
C GLU A 142 10.59 -88.37 2.05
N PRO A 143 10.06 -89.15 3.02
CA PRO A 143 10.81 -90.20 3.70
C PRO A 143 10.37 -91.60 3.23
N LYS A 144 11.30 -92.37 2.63
CA LYS A 144 11.21 -93.84 2.60
C LYS A 144 12.56 -94.51 2.44
#